data_AF-A0AA43LEL8-F1
#
_entry.id   AF-A0AA43LEL8-F1
#
_cell.length_a   1.000
_cell.length_b   1.000
_cell.length_c   1.000
_cell.angle_alpha   90.00
_cell.angle_beta   90.00
_cell.angle_gamma   90.00
#
_symmetry.space_group_name_H-M   'P 1'
#
loop_
_entity.id
_entity.type
_entity.pdbx_description
1 polymer ?
#
loop_
_entity_poly.entity_id
_entity_poly.type
_entity_poly.pdbx_seq_one_letter_code
_entity_poly.pdbx_strand_id
1 'polypeptide(L)'
;MKKLTFLFIISCCLLSCSNINRKPYFEYGNKEQNEFVRKLYVNSCAINETYNEIKKADIQQQFDQNVLSYMDSVKVLTNWIGWITDIELTDRYYEGSKFKELSFKINIKISEFVHLTLYHSEFIYADSLKNNYMYNKVKELDGYSNVFFDGIIKKKGNTIDYKYEEASTSPNYKFYVTDISQEKLNSELPPNLKKAINLSCEYINNLDNEELKQQLDSQVNTLPAEQKDYYSRVSFYYLSNWLEQ
;
A
#
# COMPACT_ATOMS: atom_id res chain seq x y z
N MET A 1 10.95 18.19 59.20
CA MET A 1 11.66 17.65 58.02
C MET A 1 10.84 16.63 57.21
N LYS A 2 10.13 15.67 57.83
CA LYS A 2 9.31 14.66 57.12
C LYS A 2 8.21 15.22 56.17
N LYS A 3 7.62 16.39 56.50
CA LYS A 3 6.61 17.05 55.66
C LYS A 3 7.21 17.70 54.40
N LEU A 4 8.50 18.07 54.43
CA LEU A 4 9.19 18.65 53.27
C LEU A 4 9.58 17.56 52.27
N THR A 5 10.00 16.38 52.74
CA THR A 5 10.31 15.23 51.90
C THR A 5 9.07 14.70 51.16
N PHE A 6 7.90 14.75 51.79
CA PHE A 6 6.64 14.34 51.16
C PHE A 6 6.20 15.27 50.01
N LEU A 7 6.40 16.58 50.19
CA LEU A 7 6.16 17.59 49.13
C LEU A 7 7.13 17.45 47.95
N PHE A 8 8.38 17.07 48.21
CA PHE A 8 9.38 16.84 47.17
C PHE A 8 9.05 15.59 46.33
N ILE A 9 8.57 14.51 46.97
CA ILE A 9 8.17 13.28 46.28
C ILE A 9 6.95 13.52 45.37
N ILE A 10 5.94 14.28 45.84
CA ILE A 10 4.77 14.65 45.03
C ILE A 10 5.19 15.54 43.85
N SER A 11 6.10 16.50 44.06
CA SER A 11 6.60 17.36 42.99
C SER A 11 7.42 16.58 41.94
N CYS A 12 8.20 15.56 42.35
CA CYS A 12 8.92 14.69 41.41
C CYS A 12 7.97 13.79 40.61
N CYS A 13 6.91 13.26 41.23
CA CYS A 13 5.90 12.46 40.51
C CYS A 13 5.11 13.28 39.48
N LEU A 14 4.88 14.57 39.73
CA LEU A 14 4.19 15.47 38.79
C LEU A 14 5.09 15.91 37.61
N LEU A 15 6.41 15.94 37.79
CA LEU A 15 7.37 16.25 36.72
C LEU A 15 7.67 15.04 35.80
N SER A 16 7.51 13.81 36.30
CA SER A 16 7.60 12.60 35.46
C SER A 16 6.44 12.42 34.47
N CYS A 17 5.38 13.25 34.55
CA CYS A 17 4.33 13.32 33.53
C CYS A 17 4.56 14.44 32.50
N SER A 18 5.76 15.00 32.41
CA SER A 18 6.08 15.99 31.38
C SER A 18 7.07 15.43 30.35
N ASN A 19 6.60 15.37 29.10
CA ASN A 19 7.38 15.15 27.89
C ASN A 19 8.13 13.82 27.77
N ILE A 20 7.38 12.74 27.63
CA ILE A 20 7.79 11.77 26.61
C ILE A 20 7.48 12.44 25.26
N ASN A 21 8.48 13.11 24.68
CA ASN A 21 8.48 13.56 23.27
C ASN A 21 8.45 12.35 22.32
N ARG A 22 7.53 11.40 22.51
CA ARG A 22 7.21 10.42 21.49
C ARG A 22 6.46 11.21 20.43
N LYS A 23 7.05 11.27 19.24
CA LYS A 23 6.30 11.65 18.05
C LYS A 23 5.04 10.77 18.04
N PRO A 24 3.85 11.33 17.86
CA PRO A 24 2.63 10.57 18.06
C PRO A 24 2.33 9.62 16.89
N TYR A 25 3.20 9.61 15.88
CA TYR A 25 3.20 8.71 14.74
C TYR A 25 4.57 8.04 14.58
N PHE A 26 4.58 6.89 13.89
CA PHE A 26 5.78 6.11 13.66
C PHE A 26 6.66 6.75 12.58
N GLU A 27 7.99 6.72 12.76
CA GLU A 27 8.95 7.19 11.76
C GLU A 27 9.72 6.03 11.13
N TYR A 28 9.95 6.20 9.84
CA TYR A 28 10.64 5.28 8.94
C TYR A 28 11.91 5.93 8.39
N GLY A 29 12.84 5.12 7.89
CA GLY A 29 14.03 5.64 7.19
C GLY A 29 13.72 6.30 5.84
N ASN A 30 12.51 6.09 5.31
CA ASN A 30 12.05 6.60 4.02
C ASN A 30 11.26 7.92 4.19
N LYS A 31 11.72 8.99 3.53
CA LYS A 31 11.13 10.33 3.65
C LYS A 31 9.70 10.40 3.07
N GLU A 32 9.47 9.77 1.93
CA GLU A 32 8.16 9.74 1.28
C GLU A 32 7.16 8.95 2.13
N GLN A 33 7.59 7.81 2.68
CA GLN A 33 6.78 7.04 3.62
C GLN A 33 6.41 7.86 4.86
N ASN A 34 7.37 8.58 5.44
CA ASN A 34 7.09 9.46 6.59
C ASN A 34 6.10 10.57 6.26
N GLU A 35 6.20 11.18 5.08
CA GLU A 35 5.26 12.21 4.67
C GLU A 35 3.84 11.64 4.56
N PHE A 36 3.70 10.46 3.96
CA PHE A 36 2.41 9.79 3.82
C PHE A 36 1.82 9.37 5.16
N VAL A 37 2.61 8.73 6.03
CA VAL A 37 2.21 8.33 7.38
C VAL A 37 1.77 9.53 8.21
N ARG A 38 2.47 10.66 8.10
CA ARG A 38 2.07 11.91 8.77
C ARG A 38 0.72 12.43 8.29
N LYS A 39 0.44 12.39 6.98
CA LYS A 39 -0.86 12.79 6.42
C LYS A 39 -1.99 11.90 6.94
N LEU A 40 -1.78 10.58 6.94
CA LEU A 40 -2.72 9.60 7.49
C LEU A 40 -3.01 9.84 8.98
N TYR A 41 -1.96 10.11 9.76
CA TYR A 41 -2.08 10.39 11.19
C TYR A 41 -2.93 11.65 11.45
N VAL A 42 -2.64 12.76 10.75
CA VAL A 42 -3.40 14.02 10.89
C VAL A 42 -4.87 13.83 10.53
N ASN A 43 -5.16 13.08 9.47
CA ASN A 43 -6.55 12.77 9.11
C ASN A 43 -7.27 11.95 10.18
N SER A 44 -6.61 10.92 10.72
CA SER A 44 -7.16 10.08 11.79
C SER A 44 -7.51 10.92 13.03
N CYS A 45 -6.62 11.86 13.42
CA CYS A 45 -6.92 12.81 14.51
C CYS A 45 -8.14 13.67 14.20
N ALA A 46 -8.20 14.26 13.01
CA ALA A 46 -9.32 15.13 12.62
C ALA A 46 -10.68 14.39 12.62
N ILE A 47 -10.71 13.14 12.18
CA ILE A 47 -11.91 12.29 12.21
C ILE A 47 -12.32 11.95 13.64
N ASN A 48 -11.36 11.58 14.49
CA ASN A 48 -11.63 11.17 15.88
C ASN A 48 -12.09 12.33 16.77
N GLU A 49 -11.63 13.56 16.51
CA GLU A 49 -12.02 14.77 17.25
C GLU A 49 -13.36 15.35 16.78
N THR A 50 -13.88 14.90 15.64
CA THR A 50 -15.13 15.40 15.06
C THR A 50 -16.29 14.48 15.46
N TYR A 51 -17.33 15.00 16.09
CA TYR A 51 -18.55 14.21 16.42
C TYR A 51 -19.63 14.27 15.33
N ASN A 52 -19.55 15.27 14.45
CA ASN A 52 -20.53 15.48 13.40
C ASN A 52 -20.20 14.59 12.19
N GLU A 53 -21.05 13.62 11.89
CA GLU A 53 -20.84 12.64 10.82
C GLU A 53 -20.78 13.29 9.41
N ILE A 54 -21.51 14.38 9.17
CA ILE A 54 -21.42 15.12 7.90
C ILE A 54 -20.02 15.73 7.75
N LYS A 55 -19.51 16.35 8.82
CA LYS A 55 -18.14 16.90 8.81
C LYS A 55 -17.07 15.81 8.68
N LYS A 56 -17.28 14.63 9.28
CA LYS A 56 -16.37 13.49 9.09
C LYS A 56 -16.33 13.05 7.64
N ALA A 57 -17.48 12.96 6.98
CA ALA A 57 -17.57 12.62 5.56
C ALA A 57 -16.82 13.64 4.69
N ASP A 58 -16.99 14.94 4.96
CA ASP A 58 -16.24 16.00 4.25
C ASP A 58 -14.72 15.89 4.45
N ILE A 59 -14.28 15.64 5.70
CA ILE A 59 -12.86 15.44 6.03
C ILE A 59 -12.30 14.22 5.29
N GLN A 60 -13.03 13.09 5.31
CA GLN A 60 -12.62 11.87 4.63
C GLN A 60 -12.54 12.09 3.11
N GLN A 61 -13.50 12.79 2.51
CA GLN A 61 -13.49 13.10 1.08
C GLN A 61 -12.29 13.97 0.70
N GLN A 62 -11.98 15.01 1.50
CA GLN A 62 -10.78 15.84 1.28
C GLN A 62 -9.50 15.02 1.42
N PHE A 63 -9.45 14.11 2.38
CA PHE A 63 -8.33 13.22 2.57
C PHE A 63 -8.13 12.29 1.37
N ASP A 64 -9.20 11.69 0.84
CA ASP A 64 -9.15 10.83 -0.34
C ASP A 64 -8.61 11.58 -1.56
N GLN A 65 -9.06 12.83 -1.77
CA GLN A 65 -8.54 13.70 -2.82
C GLN A 65 -7.05 14.01 -2.66
N ASN A 66 -6.60 14.22 -1.43
CA ASN A 66 -5.18 14.46 -1.12
C ASN A 66 -4.32 13.22 -1.34
N VAL A 67 -4.80 12.04 -0.95
CA VAL A 67 -4.11 10.77 -1.22
C VAL A 67 -4.07 10.50 -2.72
N LEU A 68 -5.17 10.73 -3.44
CA LEU A 68 -5.19 10.58 -4.90
C LEU A 68 -4.17 11.49 -5.57
N SER A 69 -4.15 12.78 -5.20
CA SER A 69 -3.19 13.77 -5.72
C SER A 69 -1.75 13.41 -5.39
N TYR A 70 -1.51 12.90 -4.17
CA TYR A 70 -0.19 12.40 -3.77
C TYR A 70 0.21 11.20 -4.64
N MET A 71 -0.69 10.25 -4.86
CA MET A 71 -0.43 9.09 -5.71
C MET A 71 -0.20 9.48 -7.17
N ASP A 72 -0.85 10.51 -7.71
CA ASP A 72 -0.54 11.04 -9.03
C ASP A 72 0.86 11.65 -9.12
N SER A 73 1.35 12.23 -8.03
CA SER A 73 2.69 12.83 -7.97
C SER A 73 3.80 11.78 -7.82
N VAL A 74 3.62 10.80 -6.94
CA VAL A 74 4.65 9.81 -6.59
C VAL A 74 4.59 8.62 -7.56
N LYS A 75 3.39 8.24 -8.01
CA LYS A 75 3.05 7.11 -8.89
C LYS A 75 3.39 5.73 -8.31
N VAL A 76 4.58 5.56 -7.73
CA VAL A 76 5.09 4.31 -7.18
C VAL A 76 5.69 4.57 -5.82
N LEU A 77 5.21 3.83 -4.82
CA LEU A 77 5.84 3.77 -3.51
C LEU A 77 7.11 2.94 -3.66
N THR A 78 8.27 3.50 -3.30
CA THR A 78 9.56 2.86 -3.52
C THR A 78 10.31 2.64 -2.22
N ASN A 79 10.72 1.40 -1.99
CA ASN A 79 11.47 0.94 -0.84
C ASN A 79 10.82 1.40 0.48
N TRP A 80 9.52 1.17 0.58
CA TRP A 80 8.75 1.37 1.81
C TRP A 80 8.88 0.13 2.68
N ILE A 81 8.77 0.32 3.99
CA ILE A 81 8.86 -0.80 4.96
C ILE A 81 7.52 -1.04 5.64
N GLY A 82 7.13 -2.30 5.76
CA GLY A 82 5.93 -2.74 6.47
C GLY A 82 6.11 -4.15 7.01
N TRP A 83 5.02 -4.74 7.53
CA TRP A 83 5.00 -6.17 7.84
C TRP A 83 3.92 -6.90 7.04
N ILE A 84 4.30 -8.05 6.49
CA ILE A 84 3.42 -8.88 5.68
C ILE A 84 2.56 -9.79 6.57
N THR A 85 1.27 -9.94 6.26
CA THR A 85 0.36 -10.87 6.95
C THR A 85 -0.57 -11.54 5.95
N ASP A 86 -1.26 -12.59 6.41
CA ASP A 86 -2.34 -13.27 5.68
C ASP A 86 -1.92 -13.70 4.27
N ILE A 87 -0.74 -14.32 4.14
CA ILE A 87 -0.27 -14.89 2.87
C ILE A 87 -1.09 -16.14 2.59
N GLU A 88 -1.91 -16.07 1.54
CA GLU A 88 -2.87 -17.11 1.19
C GLU A 88 -2.70 -17.50 -0.28
N LEU A 89 -2.87 -18.81 -0.55
CA LEU A 89 -2.91 -19.35 -1.90
C LEU A 89 -4.16 -20.22 -2.06
N THR A 90 -5.15 -19.70 -2.80
CA THR A 90 -6.47 -20.34 -2.91
C THR A 90 -6.73 -20.83 -4.34
N ASP A 91 -7.31 -22.03 -4.48
CA ASP A 91 -7.79 -22.52 -5.77
C ASP A 91 -8.99 -21.70 -6.25
N ARG A 92 -8.93 -21.22 -7.50
CA ARG A 92 -10.02 -20.50 -8.17
C ARG A 92 -10.32 -21.13 -9.52
N TYR A 93 -11.57 -21.02 -9.93
CA TYR A 93 -12.04 -21.49 -11.23
C TYR A 93 -12.71 -20.33 -11.94
N TYR A 94 -12.26 -20.02 -13.14
CA TYR A 94 -12.84 -18.98 -13.99
C TYR A 94 -12.93 -19.51 -15.42
N GLU A 95 -14.12 -19.44 -16.02
CA GLU A 95 -14.38 -19.92 -17.39
C GLU A 95 -13.85 -21.35 -17.67
N GLY A 96 -13.99 -22.25 -16.69
CA GLY A 96 -13.52 -23.64 -16.79
C GLY A 96 -12.00 -23.83 -16.65
N SER A 97 -11.22 -22.75 -16.51
CA SER A 97 -9.79 -22.79 -16.26
C SER A 97 -9.47 -22.71 -14.76
N LYS A 98 -8.47 -23.47 -14.31
CA LYS A 98 -8.01 -23.49 -12.92
C LYS A 98 -6.89 -22.48 -12.69
N PHE A 99 -7.07 -21.63 -11.69
CA PHE A 99 -6.12 -20.63 -11.25
C PHE A 99 -5.76 -20.82 -9.78
N LYS A 100 -4.66 -20.20 -9.38
CA LYS A 100 -4.26 -19.96 -8.00
C LYS A 100 -4.39 -18.46 -7.74
N GLU A 101 -5.21 -18.06 -6.79
CA GLU A 101 -5.19 -16.69 -6.28
C GLU A 101 -4.14 -16.61 -5.16
N LEU A 102 -3.10 -15.81 -5.38
CA LEU A 102 -2.15 -15.42 -4.35
C LEU A 102 -2.60 -14.08 -3.78
N SER A 103 -2.80 -14.02 -2.46
CA SER A 103 -3.17 -12.80 -1.76
C SER A 103 -2.36 -12.63 -0.47
N PHE A 104 -2.17 -11.38 -0.08
CA PHE A 104 -1.51 -11.02 1.19
C PHE A 104 -1.78 -9.55 1.53
N LYS A 105 -1.46 -9.18 2.77
CA LYS A 105 -1.53 -7.80 3.25
C LYS A 105 -0.14 -7.31 3.64
N ILE A 106 0.16 -6.05 3.34
CA ILE A 106 1.29 -5.33 3.92
C ILE A 106 0.73 -4.24 4.82
N ASN A 107 1.11 -4.26 6.08
CA ASN A 107 0.65 -3.29 7.05
C ASN A 107 1.76 -2.29 7.37
N ILE A 108 1.40 -1.02 7.51
CA ILE A 108 2.30 0.08 7.86
C ILE A 108 1.77 0.73 9.13
N LYS A 109 2.62 0.87 10.13
CA LYS A 109 2.25 1.44 11.42
C LYS A 109 2.14 2.95 11.26
N ILE A 110 0.98 3.51 11.59
CA ILE A 110 0.77 4.95 11.62
C ILE A 110 1.00 5.45 13.04
N SER A 111 0.35 4.83 14.02
CA SER A 111 0.52 5.09 15.46
C SER A 111 0.47 3.77 16.25
N GLU A 112 0.41 3.80 17.58
CA GLU A 112 0.36 2.59 18.40
C GLU A 112 -0.85 1.69 18.07
N PHE A 113 -1.98 2.29 17.71
CA PHE A 113 -3.26 1.59 17.50
C PHE A 113 -3.80 1.69 16.07
N VAL A 114 -3.16 2.48 15.20
CA VAL A 114 -3.62 2.73 13.84
C VAL A 114 -2.57 2.26 12.85
N HIS A 115 -3.01 1.51 11.84
CA HIS A 115 -2.17 1.06 10.74
C HIS A 115 -2.87 1.31 9.41
N LEU A 116 -2.06 1.46 8.36
CA LEU A 116 -2.50 1.37 6.98
C LEU A 116 -2.36 -0.08 6.54
N THR A 117 -3.37 -0.59 5.84
CA THR A 117 -3.33 -1.92 5.23
C THR A 117 -3.31 -1.79 3.71
N LEU A 118 -2.32 -2.40 3.08
CA LEU A 118 -2.19 -2.53 1.64
C LEU A 118 -2.51 -3.97 1.26
N TYR A 119 -3.61 -4.18 0.52
CA TYR A 119 -4.06 -5.51 0.12
C TYR A 119 -3.65 -5.85 -1.31
N HIS A 120 -2.87 -6.91 -1.46
CA HIS A 120 -2.49 -7.47 -2.74
C HIS A 120 -3.29 -8.73 -3.06
N SER A 121 -3.71 -8.88 -4.31
CA SER A 121 -4.24 -10.13 -4.86
C SER A 121 -3.91 -10.19 -6.35
N GLU A 122 -3.46 -11.36 -6.79
CA GLU A 122 -3.24 -11.71 -8.19
C GLU A 122 -3.69 -13.14 -8.48
N PHE A 123 -4.12 -13.38 -9.73
CA PHE A 123 -4.47 -14.69 -10.24
C PHE A 123 -3.33 -15.26 -11.08
N ILE A 124 -2.92 -16.48 -10.79
CA ILE A 124 -1.81 -17.17 -11.42
C ILE A 124 -2.34 -18.44 -12.08
N TYR A 125 -1.97 -18.71 -13.33
CA TYR A 125 -2.30 -19.99 -13.95
C TYR A 125 -1.64 -21.12 -13.16
N ALA A 126 -2.37 -22.20 -12.91
CA ALA A 126 -1.90 -23.28 -12.03
C ALA A 126 -0.61 -23.95 -12.51
N ASP A 127 -0.40 -24.02 -13.83
CA ASP A 127 0.81 -24.56 -14.47
C ASP A 127 2.03 -23.62 -14.37
N SER A 128 1.79 -22.32 -14.18
CA SER A 128 2.80 -21.27 -14.17
C SER A 128 3.27 -20.88 -12.77
N LEU A 129 2.62 -21.41 -11.72
CA LEU A 129 2.88 -21.05 -10.32
C LEU A 129 4.36 -21.11 -9.93
N LYS A 130 5.08 -22.17 -10.32
CA LYS A 130 6.50 -22.35 -9.96
C LYS A 130 7.41 -21.27 -10.53
N ASN A 131 7.00 -20.61 -11.61
CA ASN A 131 7.77 -19.57 -12.28
C ASN A 131 7.24 -18.16 -11.99
N ASN A 132 6.12 -18.04 -11.25
CA ASN A 132 5.56 -16.74 -10.94
C ASN A 132 6.49 -15.97 -9.98
N TYR A 133 6.77 -14.72 -10.34
CA TYR A 133 7.73 -13.86 -9.65
C TYR A 133 7.33 -13.60 -8.20
N MET A 134 6.12 -13.10 -7.98
CA MET A 134 5.66 -12.67 -6.66
C MET A 134 5.46 -13.87 -5.73
N TYR A 135 4.89 -14.97 -6.22
CA TYR A 135 4.82 -16.24 -5.51
C TYR A 135 6.20 -16.68 -5.01
N ASN A 136 7.21 -16.66 -5.87
CA ASN A 136 8.56 -17.04 -5.48
C ASN A 136 9.21 -16.07 -4.47
N LYS A 137 8.82 -14.79 -4.47
CA LYS A 137 9.26 -13.80 -3.48
C LYS A 137 8.61 -14.01 -2.11
N VAL A 138 7.33 -14.41 -2.06
CA VAL A 138 6.56 -14.46 -0.80
C VAL A 138 6.41 -15.85 -0.19
N LYS A 139 6.62 -16.94 -0.96
CA LYS A 139 6.35 -18.31 -0.49
C LYS A 139 7.20 -18.75 0.71
N GLU A 140 8.38 -18.16 0.90
CA GLU A 140 9.28 -18.44 2.03
C GLU A 140 9.18 -17.38 3.15
N LEU A 141 8.32 -16.38 2.98
CA LEU A 141 8.14 -15.35 4.01
C LEU A 141 7.24 -15.89 5.11
N ASP A 142 7.72 -15.82 6.35
CA ASP A 142 6.87 -16.06 7.50
C ASP A 142 5.85 -14.92 7.65
N GLY A 143 4.63 -15.27 8.07
CA GLY A 143 3.65 -14.28 8.49
C GLY A 143 4.23 -13.36 9.57
N TYR A 144 3.92 -12.07 9.48
CA TYR A 144 4.43 -10.98 10.32
C TYR A 144 5.91 -10.60 10.09
N SER A 145 6.56 -11.12 9.05
CA SER A 145 7.90 -10.66 8.66
C SER A 145 7.90 -9.19 8.26
N ASN A 146 8.95 -8.45 8.67
CA ASN A 146 9.22 -7.13 8.13
C ASN A 146 9.71 -7.26 6.69
N VAL A 147 9.19 -6.41 5.82
CA VAL A 147 9.48 -6.42 4.39
C VAL A 147 9.69 -5.00 3.88
N PHE A 148 10.64 -4.86 2.95
CA PHE A 148 10.72 -3.73 2.05
C PHE A 148 9.93 -4.06 0.80
N PHE A 149 9.18 -3.09 0.30
CA PHE A 149 8.34 -3.27 -0.86
C PHE A 149 8.27 -2.02 -1.73
N ASP A 150 8.02 -2.29 -3.01
CA ASP A 150 7.65 -1.30 -4.00
C ASP A 150 6.20 -1.56 -4.43
N GLY A 151 5.48 -0.54 -4.89
CA GLY A 151 4.21 -0.78 -5.54
C GLY A 151 3.32 0.45 -5.72
N ILE A 152 2.08 0.19 -6.13
CA ILE A 152 1.14 1.20 -6.59
C ILE A 152 -0.20 0.98 -5.88
N ILE A 153 -0.77 2.03 -5.30
CA ILE A 153 -2.14 2.02 -4.80
C ILE A 153 -3.11 1.97 -5.99
N LYS A 154 -4.02 1.00 -6.00
CA LYS A 154 -5.00 0.83 -7.07
C LYS A 154 -6.04 1.94 -7.01
N LYS A 155 -6.53 2.34 -8.20
CA LYS A 155 -7.59 3.33 -8.38
C LYS A 155 -8.81 2.70 -9.05
N LYS A 156 -10.00 3.21 -8.74
CA LYS A 156 -11.24 2.91 -9.45
C LYS A 156 -11.73 4.21 -10.11
N GLY A 157 -11.26 4.49 -11.32
CA GLY A 157 -11.45 5.80 -11.96
C GLY A 157 -10.72 6.91 -11.19
N ASN A 158 -11.44 7.98 -10.84
CA ASN A 158 -10.89 9.12 -10.08
C ASN A 158 -10.99 8.94 -8.55
N THR A 159 -11.12 7.70 -8.06
CA THR A 159 -11.15 7.40 -6.63
C THR A 159 -10.14 6.31 -6.27
N ILE A 160 -9.77 6.25 -4.99
CA ILE A 160 -8.90 5.19 -4.46
C ILE A 160 -9.71 3.92 -4.33
N ASP A 161 -9.14 2.78 -4.75
CA ASP A 161 -9.80 1.49 -4.63
C ASP A 161 -9.58 0.91 -3.22
N TYR A 162 -10.61 1.02 -2.39
CA TYR A 162 -10.64 0.45 -1.05
C TYR A 162 -11.01 -1.04 -1.09
N LYS A 163 -10.43 -1.86 -0.20
CA LYS A 163 -10.83 -3.28 -0.10
C LYS A 163 -12.25 -3.44 0.45
N TYR A 164 -12.65 -2.57 1.36
CA TYR A 164 -13.99 -2.53 1.97
C TYR A 164 -14.65 -1.21 1.59
N GLU A 165 -15.93 -1.22 1.25
CA GLU A 165 -16.69 -0.04 0.77
C GLU A 165 -16.84 1.08 1.82
N GLU A 166 -16.35 0.88 3.04
CA GLU A 166 -16.40 1.86 4.12
C GLU A 166 -15.01 2.33 4.53
N ALA A 167 -14.89 3.65 4.72
CA ALA A 167 -13.73 4.28 5.34
C ALA A 167 -13.61 3.81 6.80
N SER A 168 -12.87 2.73 7.02
CA SER A 168 -12.44 2.33 8.36
C SER A 168 -11.49 3.39 8.93
N THR A 169 -11.46 3.51 10.26
CA THR A 169 -10.45 4.33 10.98
C THR A 169 -9.00 3.91 10.66
N SER A 170 -8.82 2.70 10.12
CA SER A 170 -7.56 2.21 9.55
C SER A 170 -7.73 2.04 8.03
N PRO A 171 -7.07 2.86 7.19
CA PRO A 171 -7.26 2.82 5.75
C PRO A 171 -6.82 1.48 5.18
N ASN A 172 -7.60 0.97 4.22
CA ASN A 172 -7.36 -0.32 3.59
C ASN A 172 -7.44 -0.21 2.06
N TYR A 173 -6.29 -0.07 1.43
CA TYR A 173 -6.18 0.15 -0.01
C TYR A 173 -5.88 -1.15 -0.73
N LYS A 174 -6.52 -1.37 -1.89
CA LYS A 174 -6.00 -2.35 -2.82
C LYS A 174 -4.67 -1.85 -3.39
N PHE A 175 -3.71 -2.75 -3.49
CA PHE A 175 -2.32 -2.42 -3.78
C PHE A 175 -1.74 -3.42 -4.77
N TYR A 176 -1.01 -2.92 -5.75
CA TYR A 176 -0.20 -3.72 -6.65
C TYR A 176 1.25 -3.64 -6.18
N VAL A 177 1.76 -4.71 -5.58
CA VAL A 177 3.17 -4.78 -5.17
C VAL A 177 4.00 -4.94 -6.43
N THR A 178 5.10 -4.22 -6.63
CA THR A 178 5.98 -4.43 -7.79
C THR A 178 7.20 -5.27 -7.41
N ASP A 179 7.69 -5.10 -6.20
CA ASP A 179 8.74 -5.94 -5.62
C ASP A 179 8.58 -6.02 -4.11
N ILE A 180 9.12 -7.08 -3.51
CA ILE A 180 9.11 -7.33 -2.07
C ILE A 180 10.34 -8.15 -1.66
N SER A 181 10.91 -7.82 -0.50
CA SER A 181 12.06 -8.52 0.07
C SER A 181 12.14 -8.28 1.58
N GLN A 182 12.82 -9.17 2.31
CA GLN A 182 13.19 -8.89 3.71
C GLN A 182 14.38 -7.91 3.81
N GLU A 183 15.12 -7.74 2.71
CA GLU A 183 16.22 -6.79 2.59
C GLU A 183 15.80 -5.52 1.86
N LYS A 184 16.53 -4.42 2.12
CA LYS A 184 16.27 -3.14 1.49
C LYS A 184 16.36 -3.26 -0.03
N LEU A 185 15.33 -2.78 -0.72
CA LEU A 185 15.29 -2.73 -2.18
C LEU A 185 16.18 -1.59 -2.69
N ASN A 186 16.62 -1.71 -3.94
CA ASN A 186 17.31 -0.61 -4.60
C ASN A 186 16.39 0.61 -4.67
N SER A 187 16.88 1.77 -4.24
CA SER A 187 16.07 2.99 -4.14
C SER A 187 15.66 3.58 -5.48
N GLU A 188 16.20 3.08 -6.59
CA GLU A 188 15.83 3.50 -7.94
C GLU A 188 15.18 2.36 -8.71
N LEU A 189 13.92 2.58 -9.10
CA LEU A 189 13.23 1.69 -10.04
C LEU A 189 13.99 1.67 -11.37
N PRO A 190 14.16 0.49 -11.99
CA PRO A 190 14.74 0.38 -13.33
C PRO A 190 14.01 1.32 -14.32
N PRO A 191 14.72 2.03 -15.22
CA PRO A 191 14.11 3.00 -16.14
C PRO A 191 12.95 2.42 -16.96
N ASN A 192 13.09 1.17 -17.40
CA ASN A 192 12.03 0.46 -18.16
C ASN A 192 10.78 0.21 -17.32
N LEU A 193 10.96 -0.10 -16.03
CA LEU A 193 9.85 -0.30 -15.10
C LEU A 193 9.14 1.03 -14.80
N LYS A 194 9.92 2.09 -14.54
CA LYS A 194 9.38 3.44 -14.34
C LYS A 194 8.56 3.91 -15.56
N LYS A 195 9.05 3.61 -16.78
CA LYS A 195 8.34 3.94 -18.02
C LYS A 195 7.06 3.10 -18.19
N ALA A 196 7.12 1.80 -17.92
CA ALA A 196 5.94 0.93 -17.97
C ALA A 196 4.86 1.43 -17.00
N ILE A 197 5.24 1.76 -15.76
CA ILE A 197 4.29 2.27 -14.77
C ILE A 197 3.69 3.62 -15.19
N ASN A 198 4.50 4.54 -15.72
CA ASN A 198 3.97 5.81 -16.23
C ASN A 198 2.92 5.60 -17.32
N LEU A 199 3.22 4.74 -18.30
CA LEU A 199 2.31 4.40 -19.39
C LEU A 199 1.04 3.70 -18.87
N SER A 200 1.17 2.81 -17.88
CA SER A 200 0.02 2.18 -17.22
C SER A 200 -0.86 3.22 -16.54
N CYS A 201 -0.29 4.19 -15.81
CA CYS A 201 -1.05 5.27 -15.18
C CYS A 201 -1.74 6.17 -16.23
N GLU A 202 -1.07 6.48 -17.33
CA GLU A 202 -1.63 7.30 -18.42
C GLU A 202 -2.77 6.58 -19.15
N TYR A 203 -2.62 5.28 -19.40
CA TYR A 203 -3.66 4.44 -19.98
C TYR A 203 -4.87 4.31 -19.03
N ILE A 204 -4.65 4.17 -17.72
CA ILE A 204 -5.75 4.10 -16.73
C ILE A 204 -6.62 5.36 -16.76
N ASN A 205 -5.99 6.52 -16.90
CA ASN A 205 -6.69 7.79 -16.98
C ASN A 205 -7.36 8.02 -18.35
N ASN A 206 -6.97 7.26 -19.38
CA ASN A 206 -7.44 7.37 -20.77
C ASN A 206 -7.80 6.00 -21.33
N LEU A 207 -8.77 5.35 -20.69
CA LEU A 207 -9.35 4.09 -21.15
C LEU A 207 -9.65 4.12 -22.66
N ASP A 208 -9.37 3.00 -23.35
CA ASP A 208 -9.59 2.80 -24.79
C ASP A 208 -8.61 3.53 -25.73
N ASN A 209 -7.49 4.07 -25.22
CA ASN A 209 -6.40 4.58 -26.07
C ASN A 209 -5.49 3.44 -26.56
N GLU A 210 -5.78 2.91 -27.75
CA GLU A 210 -5.03 1.83 -28.39
C GLU A 210 -3.56 2.17 -28.66
N GLU A 211 -3.21 3.45 -28.86
CA GLU A 211 -1.80 3.86 -29.05
C GLU A 211 -1.01 3.71 -27.75
N LEU A 212 -1.58 4.16 -26.62
CA LEU A 212 -0.96 3.99 -25.29
C LEU A 212 -0.80 2.51 -24.93
N LYS A 213 -1.79 1.68 -25.28
CA LYS A 213 -1.73 0.23 -25.09
C LYS A 213 -0.58 -0.40 -25.88
N GLN A 214 -0.42 -0.06 -27.15
CA GLN A 214 0.70 -0.56 -27.97
C GLN A 214 2.08 -0.12 -27.44
N GLN A 215 2.19 1.13 -26.98
CA GLN A 215 3.42 1.64 -26.37
C GLN A 215 3.76 0.89 -25.07
N LEU A 216 2.75 0.61 -24.26
CA LEU A 216 2.89 -0.15 -23.02
C LEU A 216 3.34 -1.60 -23.29
N ASP A 217 2.68 -2.29 -24.23
CA ASP A 217 3.04 -3.66 -24.64
C ASP A 217 4.48 -3.73 -25.15
N SER A 218 4.90 -2.76 -25.98
CA SER A 218 6.27 -2.66 -26.45
C SER A 218 7.27 -2.52 -25.29
N GLN A 219 6.95 -1.67 -24.31
CA GLN A 219 7.81 -1.42 -23.17
C GLN A 219 7.94 -2.64 -22.25
N VAL A 220 6.83 -3.32 -21.95
CA VAL A 220 6.81 -4.54 -21.13
C VAL A 220 7.65 -5.64 -21.77
N ASN A 221 7.63 -5.75 -23.11
CA ASN A 221 8.45 -6.71 -23.84
C ASN A 221 9.97 -6.49 -23.70
N THR A 222 10.41 -5.32 -23.21
CA THR A 222 11.83 -5.04 -22.92
C THR A 222 12.28 -5.46 -21.51
N LEU A 223 11.35 -5.90 -20.64
CA LEU A 223 11.67 -6.32 -19.27
C LEU A 223 12.29 -7.73 -19.24
N PRO A 224 13.04 -8.10 -18.19
CA PRO A 224 13.50 -9.48 -17.95
C PRO A 224 12.34 -10.48 -17.99
N ALA A 225 12.56 -11.72 -18.46
CA ALA A 225 11.49 -12.70 -18.67
C ALA A 225 10.66 -12.99 -17.40
N GLU A 226 11.33 -13.09 -16.24
CA GLU A 226 10.70 -13.24 -14.93
C GLU A 226 9.80 -12.05 -14.52
N GLN A 227 10.09 -10.86 -15.06
CA GLN A 227 9.36 -9.63 -14.83
C GLN A 227 8.27 -9.42 -15.90
N LYS A 228 8.44 -9.98 -17.11
CA LYS A 228 7.47 -9.82 -18.21
C LYS A 228 6.09 -10.33 -17.84
N ASP A 229 5.92 -11.52 -17.26
CA ASP A 229 4.58 -12.04 -16.91
C ASP A 229 3.93 -11.23 -15.79
N TYR A 230 4.74 -10.70 -14.88
CA TYR A 230 4.25 -9.92 -13.76
C TYR A 230 3.81 -8.52 -14.20
N TYR A 231 4.67 -7.84 -14.94
CA TYR A 231 4.37 -6.51 -15.46
C TYR A 231 3.48 -6.52 -16.69
N SER A 232 3.42 -7.62 -17.45
CA SER A 232 2.38 -7.82 -18.45
C SER A 232 1.02 -7.80 -17.79
N ARG A 233 0.87 -8.37 -16.58
CA ARG A 233 -0.35 -8.26 -15.78
C ARG A 233 -0.56 -6.84 -15.27
N VAL A 234 0.46 -6.08 -14.87
CA VAL A 234 0.30 -4.61 -14.59
C VAL A 234 -0.24 -3.88 -15.81
N SER A 235 0.26 -4.21 -16.99
CA SER A 235 -0.19 -3.61 -18.25
C SER A 235 -1.51 -4.17 -18.77
N PHE A 236 -1.92 -5.38 -18.37
CA PHE A 236 -3.15 -6.04 -18.80
C PHE A 236 -4.30 -5.98 -17.78
N TYR A 237 -4.08 -5.59 -16.51
CA TYR A 237 -5.06 -5.81 -15.44
C TYR A 237 -5.45 -4.51 -14.70
N TYR A 238 -6.62 -3.90 -14.85
CA TYR A 238 -7.84 -4.15 -15.65
C TYR A 238 -8.54 -5.52 -15.64
N LEU A 239 -8.09 -6.53 -14.88
CA LEU A 239 -9.03 -7.59 -14.46
C LEU A 239 -10.05 -7.06 -13.44
N SER A 240 -9.91 -5.81 -12.97
CA SER A 240 -10.97 -5.12 -12.25
C SER A 240 -12.22 -4.87 -13.11
N ASN A 241 -12.16 -5.01 -14.43
CA ASN A 241 -13.36 -5.00 -15.30
C ASN A 241 -13.84 -6.41 -15.71
N TRP A 242 -13.14 -7.49 -15.33
CA TRP A 242 -13.51 -8.86 -15.72
C TRP A 242 -14.25 -9.65 -14.63
N LEU A 243 -14.47 -9.06 -13.46
CA LEU A 243 -15.28 -9.64 -12.38
C LEU A 243 -16.45 -8.74 -11.92
N GLU A 244 -16.64 -7.57 -12.54
CA GLU A 244 -17.82 -6.70 -12.33
C GLU A 244 -18.76 -6.67 -13.57
N GLN A 245 -18.82 -7.77 -14.34
CA GLN A 245 -19.97 -8.12 -15.18
C GLN A 245 -20.41 -9.55 -14.92
#